data_AF-A0A0N5AYG1-F1
#
_entry.id   AF-A0A0N5AYG1-F1
#
_cell.length_a   1.000
_cell.length_b   1.000
_cell.length_c   1.000
_cell.angle_alpha   90.00
_cell.angle_beta   90.00
_cell.angle_gamma   90.00
#
_symmetry.space_group_name_H-M   'P 1'
#
loop_
_entity.id
_entity.type
_entity.pdbx_description
1 polymer ?
#
loop_
_entity_poly.entity_id
_entity_poly.type
_entity_poly.pdbx_seq_one_letter_code
_entity_poly.pdbx_strand_id
1 'polypeptide(L)'
;MPQQTNVYDCGIFMLKFLEHFLVKPPEFLRKTGTFLRWYPNFSISNTREEILKYLQKLCVREKWDAYLEYRRKDAYYTELIGDQIPLFTISLPEPEPLRRTVSECDIHLEALSVPSKKLGRRNSSSF
;
A
#
# COMPACT_ATOMS: atom_id res chain seq x y z
N MET A 1 11.49 -1.88 -0.99
CA MET A 1 10.94 -0.55 -0.62
C MET A 1 11.35 -0.24 0.80
N PRO A 2 11.54 1.04 1.17
CA PRO A 2 11.61 1.46 2.58
C PRO A 2 10.44 0.87 3.38
N GLN A 3 10.71 0.35 4.56
CA GLN A 3 9.71 -0.28 5.42
C GLN A 3 9.20 0.74 6.44
N GLN A 4 7.89 0.74 6.66
CA GLN A 4 7.26 1.54 7.71
C GLN A 4 7.53 0.93 9.09
N THR A 5 7.76 1.77 10.09
CA THR A 5 7.95 1.36 11.49
C THR A 5 6.71 1.56 12.35
N ASN A 6 5.78 2.41 11.91
CA ASN A 6 4.50 2.64 12.57
C ASN A 6 3.34 1.93 11.84
N VAL A 7 2.17 1.93 12.47
CA VAL A 7 0.97 1.21 11.98
C VAL A 7 0.04 2.07 11.13
N TYR A 8 0.29 3.38 10.99
CA TYR A 8 -0.67 4.35 10.44
C TYR A 8 -0.15 5.14 9.22
N ASP A 9 1.12 5.03 8.85
CA ASP A 9 1.72 5.76 7.71
C ASP A 9 1.72 4.96 6.40
N CYS A 10 1.13 3.77 6.33
CA CYS A 10 1.16 2.95 5.11
C CYS A 10 0.67 3.71 3.86
N GLY A 11 -0.39 4.53 4.01
CA GLY A 11 -0.91 5.40 2.97
C GLY A 11 0.05 6.53 2.60
N ILE A 12 0.77 7.10 3.57
CA ILE A 12 1.78 8.14 3.33
C ILE A 12 2.97 7.56 2.55
N PHE A 13 3.46 6.38 2.91
CA PHE A 13 4.49 5.67 2.16
C PHE A 13 4.05 5.42 0.71
N MET A 14 2.82 4.96 0.52
CA MET A 14 2.27 4.71 -0.82
C MET A 14 2.27 5.97 -1.69
N LEU A 15 1.80 7.10 -1.13
CA LEU A 15 1.80 8.38 -1.83
C LEU A 15 3.22 8.83 -2.20
N LYS A 16 4.19 8.72 -1.29
CA LYS A 16 5.59 9.09 -1.58
C LYS A 16 6.23 8.19 -2.62
N PHE A 17 5.90 6.89 -2.64
CA PHE A 17 6.38 5.99 -3.68
C PHE A 17 5.83 6.35 -5.05
N LEU A 18 4.52 6.65 -5.13
CA LEU A 18 3.88 7.09 -6.37
C LEU A 18 4.46 8.41 -6.87
N GLU A 19 4.66 9.39 -5.99
CA GLU A 19 5.28 10.67 -6.32
C GLU A 19 6.64 10.47 -7.00
N HIS A 20 7.53 9.70 -6.37
CA HIS A 20 8.87 9.45 -6.92
C HIS A 20 8.81 8.72 -8.27
N PHE A 21 7.94 7.71 -8.37
CA PHE A 21 7.79 6.94 -9.59
C PHE A 21 7.24 7.76 -10.75
N LEU A 22 6.29 8.67 -10.50
CA LEU A 22 5.68 9.51 -11.53
C LEU A 22 6.57 10.70 -11.92
N VAL A 23 7.28 11.30 -10.96
CA VAL A 23 8.13 12.48 -11.21
C VAL A 23 9.47 12.10 -11.84
N LYS A 24 10.08 11.00 -11.36
CA LYS A 24 11.38 10.55 -11.84
C LYS A 24 11.42 9.02 -11.89
N PRO A 25 10.74 8.40 -12.88
CA PRO A 25 10.71 6.95 -12.99
C PRO A 25 12.13 6.37 -13.08
N PRO A 26 12.38 5.17 -12.54
CA PRO A 26 13.68 4.53 -12.69
C PRO A 26 13.95 4.23 -14.16
N GLU A 27 15.12 4.61 -14.66
CA GLU A 27 15.51 4.40 -16.07
C GLU A 27 15.47 2.92 -16.49
N PHE A 28 15.75 2.01 -15.54
CA PHE A 28 15.67 0.58 -15.80
C PHE A 28 15.35 -0.22 -14.53
N LEU A 29 14.25 -0.98 -14.58
CA LEU A 29 13.86 -1.89 -13.51
C LEU A 29 14.68 -3.20 -13.60
N ARG A 30 15.88 -3.19 -13.00
CA ARG A 30 16.68 -4.42 -12.84
C ARG A 30 16.17 -5.24 -11.66
N LYS A 31 16.22 -6.57 -11.74
CA LYS A 31 15.91 -7.49 -10.62
C LYS A 31 16.71 -7.19 -9.34
N THR A 32 17.90 -6.60 -9.48
CA THR A 32 18.79 -6.23 -8.36
C THR A 32 18.69 -4.75 -7.97
N GLY A 33 17.81 -3.98 -8.62
CA GLY A 33 17.58 -2.58 -8.28
C GLY A 33 16.82 -2.45 -6.97
N THR A 34 17.31 -1.59 -6.07
CA THR A 34 16.62 -1.28 -4.82
C THR A 34 16.04 0.13 -4.90
N PHE A 35 14.90 0.34 -4.24
CA PHE A 35 14.24 1.66 -4.23
C PHE A 35 15.17 2.77 -3.73
N LEU A 36 15.91 2.54 -2.63
CA LEU A 36 16.84 3.51 -2.07
C LEU A 36 18.03 3.80 -2.99
N ARG A 37 18.36 2.91 -3.92
CA ARG A 37 19.37 3.18 -4.96
C ARG A 37 18.84 4.16 -6.00
N TRP A 38 17.57 4.07 -6.36
CA TRP A 38 16.93 4.99 -7.31
C TRP A 38 16.58 6.33 -6.67
N TYR A 39 16.22 6.30 -5.38
CA TYR A 39 15.77 7.46 -4.61
C TYR A 39 16.53 7.54 -3.28
N PRO A 40 17.80 7.99 -3.29
CA PRO A 40 18.65 7.98 -2.10
C PRO A 40 18.19 8.95 -1.01
N ASN A 41 17.50 10.03 -1.39
CA ASN A 41 16.99 11.05 -0.48
C ASN A 41 15.53 10.79 -0.08
N PHE A 42 15.06 9.54 -0.17
CA PHE A 42 13.70 9.21 0.21
C PHE A 42 13.47 9.51 1.69
N SER A 43 12.46 10.32 1.97
CA SER A 43 11.97 10.59 3.31
C SER A 43 10.46 10.76 3.28
N ILE A 44 9.84 10.35 4.37
CA ILE A 44 8.41 10.55 4.66
C ILE A 44 8.18 11.70 5.65
N SER A 45 9.24 12.21 6.26
CA SER A 45 9.15 13.25 7.29
C SER A 45 8.42 14.46 6.74
N ASN A 46 7.56 15.06 7.56
CA ASN A 46 6.74 16.23 7.23
C ASN A 46 5.71 16.05 6.10
N THR A 47 5.56 14.84 5.54
CA THR A 47 4.64 14.61 4.40
C THR A 47 3.18 14.88 4.79
N ARG A 48 2.78 14.52 6.02
CA ARG A 48 1.42 14.78 6.52
C ARG A 48 1.13 16.28 6.57
N GLU A 49 2.08 17.06 7.06
CA GLU A 49 2.00 18.52 7.16
C GLU A 49 2.01 19.17 5.77
N GLU A 50 2.81 18.67 4.85
CA GLU A 50 2.83 19.11 3.45
C GLU A 50 1.49 18.88 2.77
N ILE A 51 0.92 17.68 2.89
CA ILE A 51 -0.40 17.35 2.36
C ILE A 51 -1.46 18.28 2.96
N LEU A 52 -1.45 18.50 4.28
CA LEU A 52 -2.40 19.41 4.93
C LEU A 52 -2.26 20.86 4.44
N LYS A 53 -1.04 21.35 4.26
CA LYS A 53 -0.79 22.69 3.68
C LYS A 53 -1.30 22.79 2.24
N TYR A 54 -1.15 21.73 1.45
CA TYR A 54 -1.72 21.68 0.09
C TYR A 54 -3.24 21.67 0.11
N LEU A 55 -3.85 20.85 0.96
CA LEU A 55 -5.30 20.81 1.14
C LEU A 55 -5.84 22.17 1.58
N GLN A 56 -5.20 22.83 2.54
CA GLN A 56 -5.58 24.18 2.99
C GLN A 56 -5.64 25.18 1.83
N LYS A 57 -4.67 25.13 0.91
CA LYS A 57 -4.62 26.04 -0.24
C LYS A 57 -5.72 25.75 -1.27
N LEU A 58 -6.12 24.49 -1.41
CA LEU A 58 -7.10 24.04 -2.40
C LEU A 58 -8.54 24.05 -1.87
N CYS A 59 -8.71 23.98 -0.55
CA CYS A 59 -10.00 23.85 0.07
C CYS A 59 -10.74 25.19 0.14
N VAL A 60 -12.07 25.12 0.02
CA VAL A 60 -12.93 26.27 0.31
C VAL A 60 -12.87 26.58 1.81
N ARG A 61 -12.89 27.86 2.17
CA ARG A 61 -12.69 28.33 3.55
C ARG A 61 -13.63 27.64 4.55
N GLU A 62 -14.92 27.50 4.22
CA GLU A 62 -15.91 26.90 5.11
C GLU A 62 -15.61 25.43 5.41
N LYS A 63 -15.10 24.69 4.42
CA LYS A 63 -14.70 23.28 4.60
C LYS A 63 -13.42 23.16 5.41
N TRP A 64 -12.49 24.08 5.22
CA TRP A 64 -11.27 24.14 6.04
C TRP A 64 -11.59 24.47 7.50
N ASP A 65 -12.48 25.42 7.75
CA ASP A 65 -12.92 25.79 9.10
C ASP A 65 -13.62 24.63 9.81
N ALA A 66 -14.48 23.89 9.10
CA ALA A 66 -15.10 22.67 9.61
C ALA A 66 -14.07 21.59 9.96
N TYR A 67 -13.03 21.41 9.15
CA TYR A 67 -11.91 20.53 9.46
C TYR A 67 -11.14 20.97 10.72
N LEU A 68 -10.88 22.28 10.88
CA LEU A 68 -10.22 22.80 12.08
C LEU A 68 -11.05 22.58 13.34
N GLU A 69 -12.38 22.71 13.25
CA GLU A 69 -13.29 22.40 14.35
C GLU A 69 -13.26 20.91 14.71
N TYR A 70 -13.34 20.02 13.71
CA TYR A 70 -13.21 18.57 13.89
C TYR A 70 -11.90 18.24 14.61
N ARG A 71 -10.77 18.77 14.13
CA ARG A 71 -9.44 18.51 14.67
C ARG A 71 -9.30 18.98 16.13
N ARG A 72 -9.92 20.12 16.49
CA ARG A 72 -9.95 20.61 17.88
C ARG A 72 -10.71 19.66 18.80
N LYS A 73 -11.85 19.12 18.34
CA LYS A 73 -12.63 18.14 19.11
C LYS A 73 -11.87 16.83 19.27
N ASP A 74 -11.24 16.34 18.21
CA ASP A 74 -10.42 15.12 18.23
C ASP A 74 -9.26 15.21 19.23
N ALA A 75 -8.55 16.35 19.23
CA ALA A 75 -7.49 16.63 20.22
C ALA A 75 -8.05 16.63 21.65
N TYR A 76 -9.18 17.29 21.89
CA TYR A 76 -9.85 17.31 23.19
C TYR A 76 -10.21 15.90 23.69
N TYR A 77 -10.78 15.05 22.81
CA TYR A 77 -11.11 13.67 23.18
C TYR A 77 -9.86 12.81 23.41
N THR A 78 -8.79 13.04 22.65
CA THR A 78 -7.51 12.34 22.85
C THR A 78 -6.89 12.67 24.21
N GLU A 79 -6.94 13.94 24.63
CA GLU A 79 -6.47 14.40 25.95
C GLU A 79 -7.34 13.88 27.11
N LEU A 80 -8.65 13.75 26.91
CA LEU A 80 -9.59 13.27 27.94
C LEU A 80 -9.62 11.75 28.11
N ILE A 81 -9.46 11.00 27.02
CA ILE A 81 -9.69 9.55 27.01
C ILE A 81 -8.38 8.77 27.21
N GLY A 82 -7.21 9.39 26.95
CA GLY A 82 -5.88 8.84 27.26
C GLY A 82 -5.66 7.39 26.81
N ASP A 83 -5.09 7.19 25.62
CA ASP A 83 -4.71 5.89 24.99
C ASP A 83 -5.78 4.78 24.94
N GLN A 84 -6.96 4.95 25.56
CA GLN A 84 -8.10 4.04 25.53
C GLN A 84 -8.95 4.26 24.27
N ILE A 85 -8.31 4.54 23.13
CA ILE A 85 -9.01 4.47 21.85
C ILE A 85 -9.18 2.98 21.57
N PRO A 86 -10.39 2.38 21.67
CA PRO A 86 -10.60 1.10 21.03
C PRO A 86 -10.28 1.35 19.57
N LEU A 87 -9.34 0.58 19.02
CA LEU A 87 -9.06 0.51 17.61
C LEU A 87 -10.42 0.52 16.90
N PHE A 88 -10.87 1.68 16.40
CA PHE A 88 -12.00 1.73 15.51
C PHE A 88 -11.43 1.12 14.25
N THR A 89 -11.47 -0.20 14.22
CA THR A 89 -11.50 -0.98 13.01
C THR A 89 -12.62 -0.33 12.22
N ILE A 90 -12.25 0.54 11.28
CA ILE A 90 -13.10 0.86 10.16
C ILE A 90 -13.22 -0.51 9.48
N SER A 91 -14.19 -1.31 9.92
CA SER A 91 -14.70 -2.44 9.16
C SER A 91 -15.35 -1.80 7.95
N LEU A 92 -14.52 -1.41 6.98
CA LEU A 92 -14.95 -1.39 5.60
C LEU A 92 -15.52 -2.79 5.36
N PRO A 93 -16.78 -2.90 4.90
CA PRO A 93 -17.30 -4.20 4.48
C PRO A 93 -16.27 -4.77 3.52
N GLU A 94 -15.80 -5.99 3.81
CA GLU A 94 -14.86 -6.70 2.98
C GLU A 94 -15.42 -6.66 1.55
N PRO A 95 -14.72 -6.04 0.58
CA PRO A 95 -15.22 -6.02 -0.78
C PRO A 95 -15.38 -7.49 -1.17
N GLU A 96 -16.60 -7.88 -1.54
CA GLU A 96 -16.86 -9.24 -1.98
C GLU A 96 -15.78 -9.61 -3.00
N PRO A 97 -15.19 -10.81 -2.89
CA PRO A 97 -14.15 -11.23 -3.81
C PRO A 97 -14.71 -11.06 -5.21
N LEU A 98 -14.17 -10.07 -5.94
CA LEU A 98 -14.54 -9.81 -7.31
C LEU A 98 -14.21 -11.11 -8.05
N ARG A 99 -15.23 -11.93 -8.34
CA ARG A 99 -15.05 -13.11 -9.17
C ARG A 99 -14.46 -12.57 -10.45
N ARG A 100 -13.22 -12.97 -10.74
CA ARG A 100 -12.64 -12.78 -12.06
C ARG A 100 -13.61 -13.45 -13.03
N THR A 101 -14.45 -12.67 -13.70
CA THR A 101 -15.02 -13.12 -14.95
C THR A 101 -13.82 -13.26 -15.86
N VAL A 102 -13.48 -14.50 -16.18
CA VAL A 102 -12.46 -14.81 -17.16
C VAL A 102 -12.85 -14.03 -18.40
N SER A 103 -12.06 -13.02 -18.73
CA SER A 103 -12.22 -12.30 -19.99
C SER A 103 -11.90 -13.31 -21.09
N GLU A 104 -12.69 -13.35 -22.16
CA GLU A 104 -12.50 -14.27 -23.31
C GLU A 104 -11.09 -14.18 -23.94
N CYS A 105 -10.28 -13.19 -23.55
CA CYS A 105 -8.89 -13.03 -23.98
C CYS A 105 -7.89 -14.01 -23.34
N ASP A 106 -8.22 -14.70 -22.23
CA ASP A 106 -7.28 -15.58 -21.52
C ASP A 106 -7.18 -17.01 -22.09
N ILE A 107 -7.93 -17.34 -23.14
CA ILE A 107 -8.04 -18.72 -23.67
C ILE A 107 -6.83 -19.15 -24.54
N HIS A 108 -5.91 -18.24 -24.89
CA HIS A 108 -4.88 -18.55 -25.89
C HIS A 108 -3.45 -18.86 -25.38
N LEU A 109 -3.21 -19.02 -24.08
CA LEU A 109 -1.85 -19.28 -23.56
C LEU A 109 -1.59 -20.69 -23.00
N GLU A 110 -2.56 -21.59 -22.97
CA GLU A 110 -2.42 -22.90 -22.32
C GLU A 110 -2.14 -24.08 -23.27
N ALA A 111 -1.76 -23.82 -24.51
CA ALA A 111 -1.51 -24.86 -25.51
C ALA A 111 -0.03 -25.05 -25.88
N LEU A 112 0.90 -24.97 -24.92
CA LEU A 112 2.27 -25.51 -25.11
C LEU A 112 2.87 -25.98 -23.77
N SER A 113 2.42 -27.12 -23.25
CA SER A 113 3.23 -27.91 -22.31
C SER A 113 3.45 -29.33 -22.85
N VAL A 114 4.72 -29.67 -23.03
CA VAL A 114 5.23 -30.93 -23.57
C VAL A 114 5.24 -32.00 -22.46
N PRO A 115 4.91 -33.28 -22.74
CA PRO A 115 4.76 -34.30 -21.69
C PRO A 115 6.10 -34.92 -21.27
N SER A 116 6.37 -34.95 -19.96
CA SER A 116 7.44 -35.76 -19.37
C SER A 116 6.93 -37.17 -19.03
N LYS A 117 7.47 -38.19 -19.70
CA LYS A 117 7.32 -39.60 -19.35
C LYS A 117 8.58 -40.13 -18.65
N LYS A 118 8.40 -40.87 -17.54
CA LYS A 118 8.94 -42.23 -17.23
C LYS A 118 8.84 -42.48 -15.72
N LEU A 119 8.05 -43.47 -15.25
CA LEU A 119 8.38 -44.90 -15.09
C LEU A 119 9.48 -45.09 -14.00
N GLY A 120 9.35 -45.81 -12.89
CA GLY A 120 8.38 -46.76 -12.33
C GLY A 120 8.96 -47.31 -11.01
N ARG A 121 8.10 -47.90 -10.17
CA ARG A 121 8.36 -48.52 -8.84
C ARG A 121 9.61 -49.42 -8.73
N ARG A 122 10.21 -49.48 -7.53
CA ARG A 122 10.37 -50.71 -6.70
C ARG A 122 10.79 -50.43 -5.25
N ASN A 123 10.24 -51.24 -4.34
CA ASN A 123 10.42 -51.29 -2.88
C ASN A 123 11.70 -52.06 -2.47
N SER A 124 12.23 -51.78 -1.26
CA SER A 124 12.78 -52.72 -0.25
C SER A 124 13.63 -51.94 0.78
N SER A 125 13.18 -51.77 2.03
CA SER A 125 13.51 -52.57 3.24
C SER A 125 14.82 -52.20 3.95
N SER A 126 14.69 -51.78 5.22
CA SER A 126 15.54 -52.04 6.41
C SER A 126 17.08 -52.01 6.26
N PHE A 127 17.75 -51.13 7.00
CA PHE A 127 18.36 -51.40 8.32
C PHE A 127 18.67 -50.07 9.03
#